data_AF-A0A849PLN6-F1
#
_entry.id   AF-A0A849PLN6-F1
#
_cell.length_a   1.000
_cell.length_b   1.000
_cell.length_c   1.000
_cell.angle_alpha   90.00
_cell.angle_beta   90.00
_cell.angle_gamma   90.00
#
_symmetry.space_group_name_H-M   'P 1'
#
loop_
_entity.id
_entity.type
_entity.pdbx_description
1 polymer ?
#
loop_
_entity_poly.entity_id
_entity_poly.type
_entity_poly.pdbx_seq_one_letter_code
_entity_poly.pdbx_strand_id
1 'polypeptide(L)'
;KFHAIFEENPLGAVIVDKERKIRDVNDAAAALIGRPRKDIIGKMCHEFIYPAAENDCPIHDRGRTVDHREVTLLPKDRGDIPIDKTATQITIDDEPVLLEMFYDITRRKAAENALRESEEKYRNIIENVQDVFYRADIEGNLIMTSRSGAELLGYDSVEEMIGLDVAKTFYAVPEERDEFLKVLENKGVVKDYEITLKKTDGTLVPVRMSSHFYFDNNGNPLGVEGVLSDITERKAAENALRESEERMRTVFEEAPLGIALIDSLTAHIYEVNQQFAEIAGRSREEMATIDWISITHPDDVQEDLDNMALLNAGKITRFNMNKRYIQPDGSLVWINMAIAPLKVEDKTQPRHLCMIEDITERKAAEKAISESEEKLRMITASANDAILMMDPEGNISYWNKAAERMFDYTEEEVIGKNLHALLVPERFHPAFSKGFERFEETGQGAALGKTLEVAAIGKDGTEFPVELSLSGVKLKGRWNAIGLIRDIAERKAAEEELKKRADELEKFNRLAVGRELKMIELKKEINALLGESGKEPGYKIVGEP
;
A
#
# COMPACT_ATOMS: atom_id res chain seq x y z
N LYS A 1 59.81 -81.23 -33.96
CA LYS A 1 59.02 -80.21 -34.70
C LYS A 1 57.82 -79.73 -33.88
N PHE A 2 56.95 -80.62 -33.38
CA PHE A 2 55.84 -80.24 -32.47
C PHE A 2 56.29 -79.54 -31.18
N HIS A 3 57.36 -80.02 -30.53
CA HIS A 3 57.88 -79.40 -29.31
C HIS A 3 58.29 -77.92 -29.51
N ALA A 4 58.98 -77.60 -30.62
CA ALA A 4 59.37 -76.21 -30.91
C ALA A 4 58.14 -75.30 -31.13
N ILE A 5 57.10 -75.79 -31.80
CA ILE A 5 55.85 -75.02 -32.02
C ILE A 5 55.12 -74.77 -30.70
N PHE A 6 55.14 -75.73 -29.78
CA PHE A 6 54.54 -75.61 -28.46
C PHE A 6 55.30 -74.61 -27.58
N GLU A 7 56.63 -74.70 -27.55
CA GLU A 7 57.49 -73.78 -26.77
C GLU A 7 57.47 -72.35 -27.32
N GLU A 8 57.57 -72.18 -28.63
CA GLU A 8 57.61 -70.86 -29.27
C GLU A 8 56.22 -70.22 -29.43
N ASN A 9 55.16 -70.88 -28.93
CA ASN A 9 53.82 -70.33 -28.98
C ASN A 9 53.74 -69.07 -28.08
N PRO A 10 53.33 -67.90 -28.63
CA PRO A 10 53.26 -66.67 -27.84
C PRO A 10 52.11 -66.70 -26.81
N LEU A 11 51.16 -67.61 -26.95
CA LEU A 11 50.09 -67.84 -26.00
C LEU A 11 50.54 -68.86 -24.95
N GLY A 12 50.04 -68.74 -23.72
CA GLY A 12 50.26 -69.77 -22.72
C GLY A 12 49.59 -71.07 -23.16
N ALA A 13 50.33 -72.17 -23.22
CA ALA A 13 49.83 -73.47 -23.61
C ALA A 13 50.17 -74.54 -22.56
N VAL A 14 49.18 -75.35 -22.20
CA VAL A 14 49.32 -76.54 -21.34
C VAL A 14 48.76 -77.77 -22.04
N ILE A 15 49.44 -78.90 -21.89
CA ILE A 15 48.97 -80.21 -22.31
C ILE A 15 48.51 -80.95 -21.06
N VAL A 16 47.26 -81.38 -21.04
CA VAL A 16 46.62 -82.04 -19.90
C VAL A 16 46.29 -83.48 -20.28
N ASP A 17 46.62 -84.43 -19.42
CA ASP A 17 46.32 -85.85 -19.60
C ASP A 17 44.86 -86.21 -19.23
N LYS A 18 44.47 -87.47 -19.48
CA LYS A 18 43.14 -88.01 -19.17
C LYS A 18 42.80 -88.00 -17.68
N GLU A 19 43.81 -87.99 -16.80
CA GLU A 19 43.68 -87.82 -15.35
C GLU A 19 43.58 -86.34 -14.94
N ARG A 20 43.51 -85.41 -15.91
CA ARG A 20 43.42 -83.96 -15.74
C ARG A 20 44.67 -83.32 -15.16
N LYS A 21 45.82 -83.99 -15.26
CA LYS A 21 47.12 -83.47 -14.82
C LYS A 21 47.88 -82.86 -15.98
N ILE A 22 48.63 -81.80 -15.69
CA ILE A 22 49.44 -81.12 -16.70
C ILE A 22 50.63 -82.01 -17.04
N ARG A 23 50.64 -82.59 -18.24
CA ARG A 23 51.75 -83.36 -18.81
C ARG A 23 52.88 -82.44 -19.26
N ASP A 24 52.53 -81.29 -19.84
CA ASP A 24 53.52 -80.32 -20.29
C ASP A 24 53.00 -78.88 -20.29
N VAL A 25 53.90 -77.90 -20.22
CA VAL A 25 53.56 -76.47 -20.16
C VAL A 25 54.65 -75.64 -20.84
N ASN A 26 54.29 -74.74 -21.75
CA ASN A 26 55.26 -73.88 -22.43
C ASN A 26 55.73 -72.72 -21.54
N ASP A 27 56.82 -72.06 -21.95
CA ASP A 27 57.39 -70.94 -21.19
C ASP A 27 56.40 -69.77 -20.99
N ALA A 28 55.55 -69.48 -21.99
CA ALA A 28 54.53 -68.44 -21.88
C ALA A 28 53.48 -68.75 -20.80
N ALA A 29 53.02 -70.00 -20.71
CA ALA A 29 52.08 -70.43 -19.67
C ALA A 29 52.74 -70.48 -18.30
N ALA A 30 53.98 -70.98 -18.20
CA ALA A 30 54.72 -70.98 -16.94
C ALA A 30 54.93 -69.56 -16.40
N ALA A 31 55.22 -68.60 -17.28
CA ALA A 31 55.37 -67.19 -16.95
C ALA A 31 54.03 -66.54 -16.49
N LEU A 32 52.92 -66.86 -17.15
CA LEU A 32 51.58 -66.37 -16.77
C LEU A 32 51.09 -66.98 -15.45
N ILE A 33 51.30 -68.29 -15.24
CA ILE A 33 51.00 -69.00 -13.98
C ILE A 33 51.90 -68.50 -12.84
N GLY A 34 53.10 -68.03 -13.17
CA GLY A 34 54.08 -67.52 -12.20
C GLY A 34 54.77 -68.63 -11.40
N ARG A 35 54.89 -69.85 -11.94
CA ARG A 35 55.59 -70.97 -11.30
C ARG A 35 56.59 -71.63 -12.24
N PRO A 36 57.72 -72.16 -11.73
CA PRO A 36 58.63 -72.98 -12.52
C PRO A 36 57.89 -74.18 -13.12
N ARG A 37 58.27 -74.58 -14.35
CA ARG A 37 57.68 -75.72 -15.09
C ARG A 37 57.52 -76.98 -14.22
N LYS A 38 58.55 -77.31 -13.43
CA LYS A 38 58.59 -78.46 -12.51
C LYS A 38 57.52 -78.46 -11.42
N ASP A 39 56.99 -77.29 -11.06
CA ASP A 39 56.00 -77.10 -10.00
C ASP A 39 54.57 -77.06 -10.58
N ILE A 40 54.45 -77.04 -11.91
CA ILE A 40 53.19 -77.05 -12.67
C ILE A 40 52.92 -78.46 -13.23
N ILE A 41 53.94 -79.12 -13.79
CA ILE A 41 53.81 -80.48 -14.35
C ILE A 41 53.40 -81.48 -13.25
N GLY A 42 52.44 -82.34 -13.58
CA GLY A 42 51.90 -83.39 -12.69
C GLY A 42 50.83 -82.91 -11.71
N LYS A 43 50.54 -81.61 -11.66
CA LYS A 43 49.43 -81.01 -10.90
C LYS A 43 48.14 -80.99 -11.71
N MET A 44 47.00 -80.89 -11.05
CA MET A 44 45.71 -80.82 -11.73
C MET A 44 45.57 -79.48 -12.47
N CYS A 45 45.04 -79.47 -13.70
CA CYS A 45 44.90 -78.24 -14.48
C CYS A 45 44.06 -77.16 -13.78
N HIS A 46 43.04 -77.56 -13.02
CA HIS A 46 42.17 -76.66 -12.25
C HIS A 46 42.82 -76.08 -10.98
N GLU A 47 44.03 -76.52 -10.59
CA GLU A 47 44.82 -75.82 -9.56
C GLU A 47 45.31 -74.44 -10.04
N PHE A 48 45.34 -74.22 -11.36
CA PHE A 48 45.86 -73.00 -11.97
C PHE A 48 44.82 -72.24 -12.80
N ILE A 49 43.81 -72.92 -13.34
CA ILE A 49 42.81 -72.34 -14.25
C ILE A 49 41.40 -72.59 -13.68
N TYR A 50 40.65 -71.52 -13.38
CA TYR A 50 39.30 -71.54 -12.79
C TYR A 50 38.22 -72.14 -13.73
N PRO A 51 37.14 -72.81 -13.23
CA PRO A 51 36.73 -73.00 -11.83
C PRO A 51 37.08 -74.37 -11.23
N ALA A 52 37.38 -74.36 -9.92
CA ALA A 52 37.56 -75.55 -9.07
C ALA A 52 36.24 -76.12 -8.50
N ALA A 53 35.07 -75.66 -8.96
CA ALA A 53 33.78 -75.96 -8.31
C ALA A 53 32.97 -77.11 -8.93
N GLU A 54 33.33 -77.61 -10.10
CA GLU A 54 32.66 -78.77 -10.69
C GLU A 54 33.74 -79.75 -11.14
N ASN A 55 33.62 -81.01 -10.72
CA ASN A 55 34.42 -82.12 -11.23
C ASN A 55 34.10 -82.45 -12.71
N ASP A 56 33.68 -81.44 -13.49
CA ASP A 56 33.16 -81.48 -14.84
C ASP A 56 34.15 -80.75 -15.77
N CYS A 57 35.02 -81.50 -16.42
CA CYS A 57 35.82 -81.01 -17.51
C CYS A 57 34.94 -81.04 -18.78
N PRO A 58 34.56 -79.90 -19.37
CA PRO A 58 33.65 -79.87 -20.52
C PRO A 58 34.18 -80.63 -21.75
N ILE A 59 35.48 -80.92 -21.75
CA ILE A 59 36.23 -81.47 -22.87
C ILE A 59 36.49 -82.95 -22.66
N HIS A 60 37.02 -83.35 -21.49
CA HIS A 60 37.18 -84.77 -21.16
C HIS A 60 35.85 -85.50 -20.91
N ASP A 61 34.88 -84.84 -20.27
CA ASP A 61 33.65 -85.51 -19.83
C ASP A 61 32.54 -85.44 -20.89
N ARG A 62 32.60 -84.48 -21.83
CA ARG A 62 31.52 -84.22 -22.81
C ARG A 62 31.99 -84.07 -24.26
N GLY A 63 33.29 -84.23 -24.55
CA GLY A 63 33.85 -84.22 -25.92
C GLY A 63 33.67 -82.90 -26.67
N ARG A 64 33.49 -81.77 -25.98
CA ARG A 64 33.32 -80.45 -26.61
C ARG A 64 34.66 -79.74 -26.78
N THR A 65 34.83 -78.95 -27.81
CA THR A 65 35.88 -77.91 -27.86
C THR A 65 35.41 -76.70 -27.08
N VAL A 66 36.31 -76.08 -26.30
CA VAL A 66 36.06 -74.75 -25.70
C VAL A 66 36.74 -73.74 -26.61
N ASP A 67 35.96 -72.85 -27.19
CA ASP A 67 36.44 -71.78 -28.06
C ASP A 67 36.16 -70.43 -27.40
N HIS A 68 37.21 -69.64 -27.18
CA HIS A 68 37.15 -68.29 -26.60
C HIS A 68 36.28 -68.14 -25.34
N ARG A 69 36.73 -68.72 -24.22
CA ARG A 69 36.07 -68.58 -22.92
C ARG A 69 36.91 -67.73 -21.98
N GLU A 70 36.34 -66.61 -21.53
CA GLU A 70 36.91 -65.81 -20.44
C GLU A 70 36.86 -66.60 -19.13
N VAL A 71 38.03 -66.84 -18.53
CA VAL A 71 38.18 -67.50 -17.24
C VAL A 71 39.27 -66.81 -16.43
N THR A 72 39.34 -67.13 -15.14
CA THR A 72 40.36 -66.58 -14.26
C THR A 72 41.51 -67.56 -14.12
N LEU A 73 42.71 -67.12 -14.46
CA LEU A 73 43.94 -67.78 -14.05
C LEU A 73 44.21 -67.42 -12.58
N LEU A 74 44.63 -68.38 -11.77
CA LEU A 74 44.91 -68.20 -10.34
C LEU A 74 46.44 -68.28 -10.06
N PRO A 75 47.23 -67.24 -10.38
CA PRO A 75 48.63 -67.20 -10.00
C PRO A 75 48.81 -67.16 -8.48
N LYS A 76 49.87 -67.77 -7.98
CA LYS A 76 50.18 -67.81 -6.55
C LYS A 76 50.48 -66.42 -5.96
N ASP A 77 51.09 -65.54 -6.76
CA ASP A 77 51.77 -64.33 -6.27
C ASP A 77 51.33 -63.02 -6.96
N ARG A 78 50.49 -63.07 -8.00
CA ARG A 78 50.09 -61.90 -8.82
C ARG A 78 48.61 -61.49 -8.73
N GLY A 79 47.82 -62.18 -7.90
CA GLY A 79 46.37 -62.04 -7.89
C GLY A 79 45.73 -62.62 -9.16
N ASP A 80 44.40 -62.72 -9.16
CA ASP A 80 43.60 -63.29 -10.23
C ASP A 80 43.84 -62.58 -11.58
N ILE A 81 44.24 -63.32 -12.62
CA ILE A 81 44.46 -62.77 -13.98
C ILE A 81 43.31 -63.22 -14.87
N PRO A 82 42.52 -62.30 -15.46
CA PRO A 82 41.54 -62.68 -16.46
C PRO A 82 42.26 -63.13 -17.73
N ILE A 83 41.93 -64.33 -18.19
CA ILE A 83 42.46 -64.93 -19.42
C ILE A 83 41.32 -65.29 -20.36
N ASP A 84 41.59 -65.23 -21.66
CA ASP A 84 40.74 -65.84 -22.68
C ASP A 84 41.36 -67.19 -23.07
N LYS A 85 40.59 -68.27 -22.93
CA LYS A 85 41.05 -69.65 -23.04
C LYS A 85 40.30 -70.39 -24.15
N THR A 86 41.08 -71.12 -24.94
CA THR A 86 40.60 -72.13 -25.89
C THR A 86 41.16 -73.48 -25.48
N ALA A 87 40.39 -74.55 -25.61
CA ALA A 87 40.86 -75.88 -25.29
C ALA A 87 40.31 -76.93 -26.26
N THR A 88 41.21 -77.75 -26.79
CA THR A 88 40.96 -78.68 -27.90
C THR A 88 41.66 -80.02 -27.63
N GLN A 89 40.97 -81.12 -27.90
CA GLN A 89 41.53 -82.46 -27.76
C GLN A 89 42.45 -82.78 -28.95
N ILE A 90 43.66 -83.27 -28.66
CA ILE A 90 44.66 -83.70 -29.65
C ILE A 90 45.19 -85.09 -29.29
N THR A 91 45.93 -85.75 -30.20
CA THR A 91 46.55 -87.05 -29.96
C THR A 91 48.07 -86.91 -29.90
N ILE A 92 48.71 -87.40 -28.84
CA ILE A 92 50.17 -87.46 -28.67
C ILE A 92 50.54 -88.89 -28.27
N ASP A 93 51.45 -89.53 -29.03
CA ASP A 93 51.89 -90.92 -28.79
C ASP A 93 50.73 -91.93 -28.71
N ASP A 94 49.74 -91.80 -29.61
CA ASP A 94 48.49 -92.58 -29.65
C ASP A 94 47.56 -92.42 -28.42
N GLU A 95 47.86 -91.49 -27.51
CA GLU A 95 46.99 -91.14 -26.38
C GLU A 95 46.26 -89.80 -26.59
N PRO A 96 44.95 -89.71 -26.29
CA PRO A 96 44.21 -88.46 -26.33
C PRO A 96 44.60 -87.56 -25.14
N VAL A 97 45.04 -86.34 -25.45
CA VAL A 97 45.38 -85.30 -24.48
C VAL A 97 44.64 -84.01 -24.81
N LEU A 98 44.53 -83.12 -23.83
CA LEU A 98 43.90 -81.82 -23.99
C LEU A 98 44.96 -80.73 -24.16
N LEU A 99 44.94 -80.00 -25.28
CA LEU A 99 45.72 -78.78 -25.46
C LEU A 99 44.85 -77.61 -25.02
N GLU A 100 45.24 -76.94 -23.94
CA GLU A 100 44.64 -75.67 -23.54
C GLU A 100 45.57 -74.52 -23.84
N MET A 101 45.06 -73.51 -24.52
CA MET A 101 45.76 -72.28 -24.86
C MET A 101 45.03 -71.10 -24.23
N PHE A 102 45.79 -70.16 -23.67
CA PHE A 102 45.23 -68.99 -23.02
C PHE A 102 46.15 -67.77 -23.12
N TYR A 103 45.56 -66.58 -23.08
CA TYR A 103 46.30 -65.31 -23.02
C TYR A 103 45.64 -64.30 -22.09
N ASP A 104 46.46 -63.39 -21.59
CA ASP A 104 46.06 -62.36 -20.63
C ASP A 104 45.19 -61.27 -21.31
N ILE A 105 43.98 -61.08 -20.78
CA ILE A 105 43.03 -60.06 -21.22
C ILE A 105 42.89 -58.89 -20.22
N THR A 106 43.80 -58.74 -19.26
CA THR A 106 43.77 -57.69 -18.22
C THR A 106 43.67 -56.30 -18.84
N ARG A 107 44.45 -56.01 -19.89
CA ARG A 107 44.41 -54.70 -20.57
C ARG A 107 43.06 -54.43 -21.23
N ARG A 108 42.43 -55.44 -21.82
CA ARG A 108 41.10 -55.32 -22.44
C ARG A 108 40.05 -55.04 -21.37
N LYS A 109 40.02 -55.83 -20.29
CA LYS A 109 39.09 -55.63 -19.16
C LYS A 109 39.27 -54.29 -18.47
N ALA A 110 40.51 -53.83 -18.30
CA ALA A 110 40.78 -52.51 -17.73
C ALA A 110 40.23 -51.39 -18.61
N ALA A 111 40.38 -51.48 -19.94
CA ALA A 111 39.83 -50.50 -20.87
C ALA A 111 38.29 -50.51 -20.91
N GLU A 112 37.66 -51.70 -20.94
CA GLU A 112 36.21 -51.86 -20.88
C GLU A 112 35.62 -51.30 -19.57
N ASN A 113 36.24 -51.63 -18.42
CA ASN A 113 35.81 -51.10 -17.13
C ASN A 113 36.01 -49.60 -17.02
N ALA A 114 37.15 -49.06 -17.49
CA ALA A 114 37.39 -47.63 -17.49
C ALA A 114 36.38 -46.88 -18.37
N LEU A 115 36.00 -47.44 -19.52
CA LEU A 115 34.95 -46.88 -20.37
C LEU A 115 33.60 -46.90 -19.65
N ARG A 116 33.22 -48.03 -19.06
CA ARG A 116 31.97 -48.17 -18.31
C ARG A 116 31.89 -47.21 -17.12
N GLU A 117 32.95 -47.11 -16.32
CA GLU A 117 33.03 -46.18 -15.19
C GLU A 117 32.93 -44.72 -15.63
N SER A 118 33.55 -44.39 -16.77
CA SER A 118 33.46 -43.06 -17.37
C SER A 118 32.03 -42.75 -17.83
N GLU A 119 31.39 -43.67 -18.55
CA GLU A 119 29.99 -43.55 -18.99
C GLU A 119 29.01 -43.41 -17.83
N GLU A 120 29.16 -44.24 -16.78
CA GLU A 120 28.35 -44.16 -15.55
C GLU A 120 28.57 -42.81 -14.83
N LYS A 121 29.82 -42.33 -14.77
CA LYS A 121 30.14 -41.01 -14.21
C LYS A 121 29.48 -39.87 -14.98
N TYR A 122 29.56 -39.87 -16.31
CA TYR A 122 28.92 -38.83 -17.13
C TYR A 122 27.39 -38.87 -17.00
N ARG A 123 26.79 -40.06 -17.05
CA ARG A 123 25.36 -40.24 -16.84
C ARG A 123 24.93 -39.67 -15.50
N ASN A 124 25.64 -39.98 -14.41
CA ASN A 124 25.32 -39.46 -13.08
C ASN A 124 25.42 -37.93 -12.97
N ILE A 125 26.37 -37.29 -13.66
CA ILE A 125 26.49 -35.82 -13.67
C ILE A 125 25.28 -35.19 -14.37
N ILE A 126 24.86 -35.75 -15.51
CA ILE A 126 23.73 -35.24 -16.30
C ILE A 126 22.40 -35.50 -15.57
N GLU A 127 22.24 -36.65 -14.93
CA GLU A 127 21.00 -36.98 -14.21
C GLU A 127 20.80 -36.17 -12.92
N ASN A 128 21.88 -35.67 -12.31
CA ASN A 128 21.83 -34.93 -11.04
C ASN A 128 22.10 -33.42 -11.20
N VAL A 129 22.18 -32.89 -12.42
CA VAL A 129 22.31 -31.44 -12.61
C VAL A 129 20.98 -30.75 -12.31
N GLN A 130 21.02 -29.69 -11.49
CA GLN A 130 19.83 -28.90 -11.16
C GLN A 130 19.34 -28.11 -12.37
N ASP A 131 20.27 -27.48 -13.10
CA ASP A 131 19.96 -26.88 -14.41
C ASP A 131 19.62 -27.98 -15.42
N VAL A 132 18.80 -27.64 -16.41
CA VAL A 132 18.47 -28.55 -17.51
C VAL A 132 19.64 -28.59 -18.46
N PHE A 133 20.28 -29.76 -18.61
CA PHE A 133 21.17 -30.00 -19.74
C PHE A 133 20.33 -30.44 -20.94
N TYR A 134 20.59 -29.92 -22.12
CA TYR A 134 19.92 -30.37 -23.34
C TYR A 134 20.88 -30.42 -24.55
N ARG A 135 20.54 -31.25 -25.52
CA ARG A 135 21.20 -31.36 -26.82
C ARG A 135 20.15 -31.56 -27.91
N ALA A 136 20.19 -30.73 -28.94
CA ALA A 136 19.38 -30.84 -30.14
C ALA A 136 20.26 -31.08 -31.36
N ASP A 137 19.74 -31.75 -32.39
CA ASP A 137 20.43 -31.91 -33.68
C ASP A 137 20.40 -30.60 -34.49
N ILE A 138 21.03 -30.64 -35.67
CA ILE A 138 21.08 -29.52 -36.60
C ILE A 138 19.70 -29.16 -37.20
N GLU A 139 18.76 -30.10 -37.19
CA GLU A 139 17.37 -29.88 -37.63
C GLU A 139 16.49 -29.29 -36.53
N GLY A 140 16.98 -29.25 -35.28
CA GLY A 140 16.27 -28.71 -34.12
C GLY A 140 15.47 -29.75 -33.33
N ASN A 141 15.68 -31.05 -33.55
CA ASN A 141 15.04 -32.08 -32.76
C ASN A 141 15.84 -32.34 -31.48
N LEU A 142 15.16 -32.51 -30.35
CA LEU A 142 15.81 -32.82 -29.08
C LEU A 142 16.36 -34.27 -29.10
N ILE A 143 17.67 -34.44 -28.92
CA ILE A 143 18.31 -35.77 -28.88
C ILE A 143 18.56 -36.23 -27.44
N MET A 144 18.81 -35.28 -26.54
CA MET A 144 19.12 -35.59 -25.15
C MET A 144 18.68 -34.45 -24.24
N THR A 145 18.17 -34.78 -23.06
CA THR A 145 17.98 -33.83 -21.96
C THR A 145 18.22 -34.52 -20.64
N SER A 146 18.63 -33.77 -19.60
CA SER A 146 18.60 -34.24 -18.22
C SER A 146 17.16 -34.42 -17.75
N ARG A 147 16.99 -35.21 -16.68
CA ARG A 147 15.72 -35.38 -15.98
C ARG A 147 15.08 -34.06 -15.54
N SER A 148 15.88 -33.10 -15.11
CA SER A 148 15.41 -31.75 -14.76
C SER A 148 14.67 -31.06 -15.91
N GLY A 149 14.96 -31.41 -17.18
CA GLY A 149 14.22 -30.91 -18.34
C GLY A 149 12.78 -31.40 -18.43
N ALA A 150 12.56 -32.69 -18.14
CA ALA A 150 11.21 -33.26 -18.07
C ALA A 150 10.41 -32.65 -16.92
N GLU A 151 11.04 -32.50 -15.75
CA GLU A 151 10.42 -31.87 -14.57
C GLU A 151 10.08 -30.38 -14.82
N LEU A 152 10.97 -29.62 -15.44
CA LEU A 152 10.75 -28.21 -15.76
C LEU A 152 9.57 -28.02 -16.73
N LEU A 153 9.53 -28.82 -17.79
CA LEU A 153 8.58 -28.69 -18.90
C LEU A 153 7.28 -29.50 -18.72
N GLY A 154 7.19 -30.32 -17.67
CA GLY A 154 5.97 -31.06 -17.30
C GLY A 154 5.75 -32.34 -18.11
N TYR A 155 6.83 -33.02 -18.48
CA TYR A 155 6.78 -34.34 -19.12
C TYR A 155 7.00 -35.45 -18.09
N ASP A 156 6.38 -36.61 -18.29
CA ASP A 156 6.50 -37.74 -17.36
C ASP A 156 7.87 -38.43 -17.47
N SER A 157 8.52 -38.33 -18.63
CA SER A 157 9.83 -38.93 -18.88
C SER A 157 10.62 -38.16 -19.94
N VAL A 158 11.94 -38.33 -19.94
CA VAL A 158 12.83 -37.75 -20.95
C VAL A 158 12.57 -38.36 -22.32
N GLU A 159 12.21 -39.65 -22.35
CA GLU A 159 11.94 -40.43 -23.56
C GLU A 159 10.79 -39.85 -24.39
N GLU A 160 9.79 -39.24 -23.77
CA GLU A 160 8.69 -38.54 -24.47
C GLU A 160 9.15 -37.26 -25.16
N MET A 161 10.22 -36.65 -24.67
CA MET A 161 10.76 -35.41 -25.20
C MET A 161 11.72 -35.62 -26.36
N ILE A 162 12.37 -36.79 -26.42
CA ILE A 162 13.35 -37.09 -27.47
C ILE A 162 12.67 -37.17 -28.84
N GLY A 163 13.22 -36.45 -29.80
CA GLY A 163 12.71 -36.31 -31.17
C GLY A 163 11.73 -35.15 -31.35
N LEU A 164 11.33 -34.45 -30.29
CA LEU A 164 10.46 -33.28 -30.42
C LEU A 164 11.22 -32.07 -30.98
N ASP A 165 10.55 -31.30 -31.83
CA ASP A 165 11.04 -30.05 -32.39
C ASP A 165 11.12 -28.99 -31.29
N VAL A 166 12.34 -28.56 -30.93
CA VAL A 166 12.54 -27.68 -29.77
C VAL A 166 11.82 -26.34 -29.94
N ALA A 167 11.77 -25.80 -31.17
CA ALA A 167 11.19 -24.49 -31.45
C ALA A 167 9.67 -24.54 -31.36
N LYS A 168 9.06 -25.54 -32.01
CA LYS A 168 7.59 -25.64 -32.07
C LYS A 168 6.98 -26.14 -30.76
N THR A 169 7.70 -27.00 -30.04
CA THR A 169 7.17 -27.66 -28.86
C THR A 169 7.43 -26.85 -27.60
N PHE A 170 8.66 -26.37 -27.38
CA PHE A 170 9.04 -25.80 -26.08
C PHE A 170 9.06 -24.28 -26.06
N TYR A 171 9.39 -23.59 -27.15
CA TYR A 171 9.41 -22.12 -27.14
C TYR A 171 7.97 -21.57 -27.10
N ALA A 172 7.74 -20.56 -26.26
CA ALA A 172 6.46 -19.86 -26.22
C ALA A 172 6.19 -19.10 -27.54
N VAL A 173 7.25 -18.57 -28.14
CA VAL A 173 7.28 -17.91 -29.44
C VAL A 173 8.31 -18.63 -30.30
N PRO A 174 7.90 -19.52 -31.24
CA PRO A 174 8.83 -20.34 -32.03
C PRO A 174 9.88 -19.52 -32.80
N GLU A 175 9.53 -18.31 -33.24
CA GLU A 175 10.40 -17.41 -33.99
C GLU A 175 11.62 -16.92 -33.18
N GLU A 176 11.53 -16.89 -31.84
CA GLU A 176 12.67 -16.54 -30.97
C GLU A 176 13.82 -17.54 -31.11
N ARG A 177 13.54 -18.78 -31.56
CA ARG A 177 14.58 -19.77 -31.84
C ARG A 177 15.48 -19.34 -32.99
N ASP A 178 14.91 -18.80 -34.07
CA ASP A 178 15.68 -18.37 -35.24
C ASP A 178 16.59 -17.18 -34.89
N GLU A 179 16.09 -16.27 -34.05
CA GLU A 179 16.88 -15.15 -33.53
C GLU A 179 18.03 -15.65 -32.65
N PHE A 180 17.74 -16.59 -31.74
CA PHE A 180 18.75 -17.22 -30.90
C PHE A 180 19.85 -17.91 -31.73
N LEU A 181 19.46 -18.68 -32.76
CA LEU A 181 20.42 -19.36 -33.64
C LEU A 181 21.32 -18.38 -34.38
N LYS A 182 20.79 -17.25 -34.89
CA LYS A 182 21.60 -16.20 -35.51
C LYS A 182 22.61 -15.59 -34.54
N VAL A 183 22.22 -15.37 -33.27
CA VAL A 183 23.15 -14.86 -32.25
C VAL A 183 24.24 -15.89 -31.98
N LEU A 184 23.88 -17.18 -31.95
CA LEU A 184 24.81 -18.27 -31.72
C LEU A 184 25.79 -18.48 -32.87
N GLU A 185 25.34 -18.43 -34.12
CA GLU A 185 26.19 -18.49 -35.32
C GLU A 185 27.24 -17.38 -35.32
N ASN A 186 26.84 -16.16 -34.94
CA ASN A 186 27.75 -15.01 -34.92
C ASN A 186 28.78 -15.06 -33.79
N LYS A 187 28.43 -15.61 -32.62
CA LYS A 187 29.28 -15.58 -31.42
C LYS A 187 29.97 -16.90 -31.11
N GLY A 188 29.54 -18.01 -31.70
CA GLY A 188 29.97 -19.38 -31.40
C GLY A 188 29.47 -19.93 -30.06
N VAL A 189 29.27 -19.05 -29.07
CA VAL A 189 28.68 -19.34 -27.76
C VAL A 189 27.72 -18.24 -27.35
N VAL A 190 26.61 -18.63 -26.75
CA VAL A 190 25.65 -17.73 -26.11
C VAL A 190 25.63 -18.01 -24.61
N LYS A 191 25.62 -16.95 -23.81
CA LYS A 191 25.54 -17.01 -22.35
C LYS A 191 24.43 -16.11 -21.85
N ASP A 192 23.79 -16.54 -20.77
CA ASP A 192 22.76 -15.78 -20.03
C ASP A 192 21.61 -15.25 -20.92
N TYR A 193 21.21 -16.01 -21.95
CA TYR A 193 20.15 -15.60 -22.88
C TYR A 193 18.79 -16.00 -22.34
N GLU A 194 17.94 -15.02 -22.05
CA GLU A 194 16.61 -15.27 -21.51
C GLU A 194 15.60 -15.54 -22.62
N ILE A 195 14.83 -16.62 -22.47
CA ILE A 195 13.69 -16.95 -23.33
C ILE A 195 12.52 -17.43 -22.47
N THR A 196 11.33 -17.51 -23.06
CA THR A 196 10.18 -18.11 -22.40
C THR A 196 9.87 -19.44 -23.06
N LEU A 197 9.87 -20.50 -22.26
CA LEU A 197 9.40 -21.81 -22.68
C LEU A 197 7.95 -22.04 -22.23
N LYS A 198 7.31 -23.03 -22.82
CA LYS A 198 5.95 -23.46 -22.55
C LYS A 198 5.96 -24.92 -22.10
N LYS A 199 5.26 -25.20 -21.00
CA LYS A 199 5.06 -26.55 -20.46
C LYS A 199 3.96 -27.29 -21.23
N THR A 200 3.84 -28.60 -21.00
CA THR A 200 2.79 -29.46 -21.59
C THR A 200 1.36 -28.97 -21.30
N ASP A 201 1.12 -28.40 -20.12
CA ASP A 201 -0.17 -27.83 -19.69
C ASP A 201 -0.45 -26.42 -20.25
N GLY A 202 0.53 -25.82 -20.94
CA GLY A 202 0.47 -24.49 -21.51
C GLY A 202 0.98 -23.36 -20.61
N THR A 203 1.40 -23.67 -19.38
CA THR A 203 2.04 -22.70 -18.48
C THR A 203 3.35 -22.20 -19.07
N LEU A 204 3.62 -20.90 -18.96
CA LEU A 204 4.87 -20.29 -19.44
C LEU A 204 5.92 -20.30 -18.32
N VAL A 205 7.15 -20.67 -18.66
CA VAL A 205 8.29 -20.68 -17.74
C VAL A 205 9.44 -19.87 -18.34
N PRO A 206 9.86 -18.77 -17.70
CA PRO A 206 11.03 -18.03 -18.14
C PRO A 206 12.29 -18.82 -17.78
N VAL A 207 13.18 -19.00 -18.75
CA VAL A 207 14.45 -19.69 -18.55
C VAL A 207 15.60 -18.82 -19.04
N ARG A 208 16.76 -19.03 -18.42
CA ARG A 208 18.02 -18.46 -18.86
C ARG A 208 18.88 -19.56 -19.45
N MET A 209 19.31 -19.38 -20.68
CA MET A 209 19.99 -20.38 -21.49
C MET A 209 21.44 -19.99 -21.79
N SER A 210 22.35 -20.96 -21.73
CA SER A 210 23.70 -20.84 -22.26
C SER A 210 24.01 -22.02 -23.16
N SER A 211 24.37 -21.78 -24.42
CA SER A 211 24.52 -22.85 -25.41
C SER A 211 25.65 -22.59 -26.40
N HIS A 212 26.10 -23.67 -27.04
CA HIS A 212 27.12 -23.66 -28.08
C HIS A 212 26.84 -24.76 -29.11
N PHE A 213 27.52 -24.69 -30.26
CA PHE A 213 27.52 -25.79 -31.23
C PHE A 213 28.45 -26.91 -30.77
N TYR A 214 28.03 -28.16 -30.98
CA TYR A 214 28.91 -29.33 -30.87
C TYR A 214 29.11 -29.97 -32.24
N PHE A 215 30.25 -30.64 -32.42
CA PHE A 215 30.75 -31.04 -33.73
C PHE A 215 31.08 -32.54 -33.76
N ASP A 216 31.08 -33.12 -34.97
CA ASP A 216 31.59 -34.47 -35.21
C ASP A 216 33.14 -34.51 -35.21
N ASN A 217 33.72 -35.70 -35.34
CA ASN A 217 35.18 -35.89 -35.41
C ASN A 217 35.84 -35.23 -36.64
N ASN A 218 35.05 -34.81 -37.63
CA ASN A 218 35.50 -34.14 -38.85
C ASN A 218 35.31 -32.62 -38.79
N GLY A 219 34.76 -32.08 -37.70
CA GLY A 219 34.50 -30.66 -37.49
C GLY A 219 33.18 -30.15 -38.09
N ASN A 220 32.27 -31.02 -38.53
CA ASN A 220 30.94 -30.60 -38.98
C ASN A 220 30.00 -30.38 -37.78
N PRO A 221 29.16 -29.33 -37.78
CA PRO A 221 28.23 -29.08 -36.70
C PRO A 221 27.15 -30.16 -36.66
N LEU A 222 27.00 -30.82 -35.51
CA LEU A 222 25.98 -31.84 -35.27
C LEU A 222 24.69 -31.23 -34.70
N GLY A 223 24.79 -30.08 -34.06
CA GLY A 223 23.65 -29.36 -33.49
C GLY A 223 24.06 -28.44 -32.35
N VAL A 224 23.10 -28.15 -31.46
CA VAL A 224 23.28 -27.21 -30.34
C VAL A 224 23.11 -27.95 -29.02
N GLU A 225 24.03 -27.70 -28.08
CA GLU A 225 23.89 -28.14 -26.71
C GLU A 225 24.07 -27.01 -25.72
N GLY A 226 23.43 -27.13 -24.56
CA GLY A 226 23.45 -26.07 -23.57
C GLY A 226 22.81 -26.44 -22.26
N VAL A 227 22.74 -25.43 -21.40
CA VAL A 227 22.07 -25.50 -20.11
C VAL A 227 20.96 -24.46 -20.01
N LEU A 228 19.86 -24.80 -19.34
CA LEU A 228 18.75 -23.92 -19.02
C LEU A 228 18.59 -23.84 -17.50
N SER A 229 18.56 -22.64 -16.96
CA SER A 229 18.16 -22.39 -15.57
C SER A 229 16.74 -21.82 -15.53
N ASP A 230 15.88 -22.34 -14.67
CA ASP A 230 14.60 -21.69 -14.36
C ASP A 230 14.87 -20.36 -13.63
N ILE A 231 14.30 -19.26 -14.13
CA ILE A 231 14.44 -17.92 -13.53
C ILE A 231 13.09 -17.37 -13.02
N THR A 232 12.10 -18.24 -12.81
CA THR A 232 10.76 -17.87 -12.32
C THR A 232 10.84 -17.16 -10.97
N GLU A 233 11.55 -17.74 -9.99
CA GLU A 233 11.69 -17.13 -8.67
C GLU A 233 12.39 -15.76 -8.73
N ARG A 234 13.44 -15.64 -9.54
CA ARG A 234 14.16 -14.38 -9.74
C ARG A 234 13.25 -13.31 -10.36
N LYS A 235 12.53 -13.63 -11.44
CA LYS A 235 11.61 -12.68 -12.09
C LYS A 235 10.43 -12.33 -11.18
N ALA A 236 9.93 -13.27 -10.39
CA ALA A 236 8.89 -12.99 -9.40
C ALA A 236 9.38 -12.02 -8.33
N ALA A 237 10.60 -12.20 -7.83
CA ALA A 237 11.21 -11.28 -6.85
C ALA A 237 11.47 -9.89 -7.45
N GLU A 238 12.00 -9.81 -8.67
CA GLU A 238 12.23 -8.54 -9.39
C GLU A 238 10.90 -7.79 -9.65
N ASN A 239 9.87 -8.50 -10.10
CA ASN A 239 8.55 -7.91 -10.31
C ASN A 239 7.90 -7.48 -9.00
N ALA A 240 7.99 -8.28 -7.94
CA ALA A 240 7.47 -7.91 -6.63
C ALA A 240 8.18 -6.67 -6.05
N LEU A 241 9.50 -6.58 -6.24
CA LEU A 241 10.26 -5.38 -5.88
C LEU A 241 9.81 -4.17 -6.69
N ARG A 242 9.73 -4.29 -8.02
CA ARG A 242 9.28 -3.22 -8.91
C ARG A 242 7.87 -2.75 -8.56
N GLU A 243 6.93 -3.66 -8.36
CA GLU A 243 5.56 -3.34 -7.94
C GLU A 243 5.52 -2.65 -6.58
N SER A 244 6.37 -3.06 -5.63
CA SER A 244 6.47 -2.38 -4.32
C SER A 244 7.06 -0.98 -4.46
N GLU A 245 8.09 -0.80 -5.28
CA GLU A 245 8.72 0.50 -5.52
C GLU A 245 7.73 1.45 -6.22
N GLU A 246 7.06 0.99 -7.26
CA GLU A 246 6.01 1.75 -7.96
C GLU A 246 4.87 2.12 -7.01
N ARG A 247 4.42 1.18 -6.17
CA ARG A 247 3.40 1.44 -5.15
C ARG A 247 3.85 2.50 -4.16
N MET A 248 5.07 2.41 -3.63
CA MET A 248 5.60 3.39 -2.68
C MET A 248 5.74 4.77 -3.31
N ARG A 249 6.25 4.84 -4.56
CA ARG A 249 6.34 6.09 -5.32
C ARG A 249 4.98 6.73 -5.51
N THR A 250 3.98 5.96 -5.94
CA THR A 250 2.60 6.47 -6.12
C THR A 250 2.00 6.97 -4.81
N VAL A 251 2.18 6.25 -3.70
CA VAL A 251 1.71 6.71 -2.39
C VAL A 251 2.38 8.02 -1.96
N PHE A 252 3.68 8.18 -2.24
CA PHE A 252 4.41 9.41 -1.92
C PHE A 252 3.93 10.59 -2.78
N GLU A 253 3.83 10.40 -4.10
CA GLU A 253 3.50 11.47 -5.05
C GLU A 253 2.03 11.89 -5.01
N GLU A 254 1.11 10.92 -4.90
CA GLU A 254 -0.34 11.17 -4.94
C GLU A 254 -0.96 11.38 -3.55
N ALA A 255 -0.14 11.53 -2.50
CA ALA A 255 -0.64 11.81 -1.16
C ALA A 255 -1.31 13.19 -1.13
N PRO A 256 -2.51 13.32 -0.50
CA PRO A 256 -3.17 14.61 -0.32
C PRO A 256 -2.47 15.51 0.72
N LEU A 257 -1.41 15.00 1.35
CA LEU A 257 -0.56 15.73 2.28
C LEU A 257 0.76 16.05 1.58
N GLY A 258 1.34 17.21 1.89
CA GLY A 258 2.71 17.48 1.54
C GLY A 258 3.63 16.59 2.38
N ILE A 259 4.49 15.81 1.75
CA ILE A 259 5.44 14.93 2.42
C ILE A 259 6.85 15.39 2.08
N ALA A 260 7.71 15.50 3.09
CA ALA A 260 9.13 15.78 2.94
C ALA A 260 9.99 14.84 3.78
N LEU A 261 11.16 14.47 3.24
CA LEU A 261 12.25 13.86 3.97
C LEU A 261 13.24 14.95 4.36
N ILE A 262 13.49 15.10 5.65
CA ILE A 262 14.32 16.18 6.17
C ILE A 262 15.41 15.66 7.11
N ASP A 263 16.49 16.43 7.21
CA ASP A 263 17.46 16.34 8.28
C ASP A 263 17.09 17.35 9.37
N SER A 264 16.72 16.83 10.54
CA SER A 264 16.34 17.65 11.69
C SER A 264 17.52 18.33 12.40
N LEU A 265 18.77 17.96 12.09
CA LEU A 265 19.97 18.60 12.63
C LEU A 265 20.45 19.76 11.74
N THR A 266 20.38 19.60 10.43
CA THR A 266 20.90 20.59 9.46
C THR A 266 19.83 21.45 8.82
N ALA A 267 18.55 21.15 9.08
CA ALA A 267 17.39 21.77 8.44
C ALA A 267 17.28 21.52 6.91
N HIS A 268 18.08 20.60 6.38
CA HIS A 268 18.08 20.27 4.96
C HIS A 268 16.86 19.43 4.57
N ILE A 269 16.35 19.67 3.36
CA ILE A 269 15.23 18.94 2.76
C ILE A 269 15.80 18.07 1.64
N TYR A 270 15.72 16.74 1.80
CA TYR A 270 16.25 15.79 0.82
C TYR A 270 15.31 15.58 -0.35
N GLU A 271 14.02 15.42 -0.04
CA GLU A 271 13.02 15.02 -1.01
C GLU A 271 11.66 15.53 -0.55
N VAL A 272 10.83 15.93 -1.51
CA VAL A 272 9.45 16.35 -1.28
C VAL A 272 8.56 15.75 -2.34
N ASN A 273 7.30 15.47 -1.99
CA ASN A 273 6.30 15.13 -2.99
C ASN A 273 5.74 16.38 -3.67
N GLN A 274 4.95 16.18 -4.72
CA GLN A 274 4.30 17.26 -5.47
C GLN A 274 3.45 18.18 -4.57
N GLN A 275 2.61 17.61 -3.70
CA GLN A 275 1.73 18.37 -2.81
C GLN A 275 2.51 19.31 -1.86
N PHE A 276 3.67 18.89 -1.36
CA PHE A 276 4.49 19.74 -0.49
C PHE A 276 5.01 20.96 -1.24
N ALA A 277 5.52 20.75 -2.45
CA ALA A 277 6.03 21.81 -3.32
C ALA A 277 4.93 22.84 -3.64
N GLU A 278 3.71 22.38 -3.94
CA GLU A 278 2.55 23.23 -4.18
C GLU A 278 2.18 24.08 -2.96
N ILE A 279 2.10 23.47 -1.76
CA ILE A 279 1.82 24.19 -0.51
C ILE A 279 2.92 25.24 -0.24
N ALA A 280 4.18 24.90 -0.48
CA ALA A 280 5.32 25.80 -0.30
C ALA A 280 5.47 26.86 -1.41
N GLY A 281 4.70 26.76 -2.50
CA GLY A 281 4.73 27.66 -3.65
C GLY A 281 6.03 27.60 -4.46
N ARG A 282 6.73 26.46 -4.48
CA ARG A 282 8.07 26.28 -5.09
C ARG A 282 8.16 24.98 -5.88
N SER A 283 9.15 24.85 -6.76
CA SER A 283 9.41 23.56 -7.42
C SER A 283 10.09 22.56 -6.49
N ARG A 284 10.01 21.26 -6.79
CA ARG A 284 10.68 20.21 -5.99
C ARG A 284 12.20 20.36 -6.01
N GLU A 285 12.76 20.78 -7.15
CA GLU A 285 14.18 21.03 -7.32
C GLU A 285 14.64 22.21 -6.44
N GLU A 286 13.84 23.27 -6.35
CA GLU A 286 14.12 24.40 -5.45
C GLU A 286 14.06 23.98 -3.98
N MET A 287 13.07 23.17 -3.61
CA MET A 287 12.90 22.66 -2.26
C MET A 287 14.13 21.89 -1.75
N ALA A 288 14.84 21.18 -2.62
CA ALA A 288 16.07 20.46 -2.24
C ALA A 288 17.27 21.38 -2.00
N THR A 289 17.19 22.66 -2.37
CA THR A 289 18.29 23.64 -2.25
C THR A 289 18.16 24.59 -1.07
N ILE A 290 17.00 24.61 -0.42
CA ILE A 290 16.68 25.52 0.67
C ILE A 290 16.56 24.77 2.00
N ASP A 291 16.69 25.52 3.09
CA ASP A 291 16.35 25.02 4.42
C ASP A 291 14.87 25.32 4.75
N TRP A 292 14.27 24.52 5.63
CA TRP A 292 12.87 24.73 6.03
C TRP A 292 12.66 26.01 6.86
N ILE A 293 13.73 26.59 7.43
CA ILE A 293 13.65 27.82 8.23
C ILE A 293 13.33 29.01 7.32
N SER A 294 13.92 29.06 6.13
CA SER A 294 13.78 30.13 5.13
C SER A 294 12.37 30.31 4.60
N ILE A 295 11.56 29.25 4.67
CA ILE A 295 10.16 29.25 4.23
C ILE A 295 9.18 29.37 5.39
N THR A 296 9.66 29.31 6.64
CA THR A 296 8.82 29.40 7.83
C THR A 296 8.69 30.86 8.27
N HIS A 297 7.49 31.27 8.69
CA HIS A 297 7.26 32.63 9.19
C HIS A 297 8.13 32.92 10.43
N PRO A 298 8.79 34.09 10.55
CA PRO A 298 9.75 34.38 11.62
C PRO A 298 9.25 34.12 13.05
N ASP A 299 8.00 34.47 13.34
CA ASP A 299 7.39 34.23 14.66
C ASP A 299 7.24 32.74 15.02
N ASP A 300 7.17 31.87 14.02
CA ASP A 300 6.89 30.44 14.21
C ASP A 300 8.19 29.60 14.22
N VAL A 301 9.33 30.19 13.83
CA VAL A 301 10.63 29.49 13.73
C VAL A 301 11.13 29.00 15.09
N GLN A 302 11.02 29.81 16.14
CA GLN A 302 11.59 29.45 17.44
C GLN A 302 10.89 28.25 18.06
N GLU A 303 9.56 28.18 17.97
CA GLU A 303 8.78 27.05 18.50
C GLU A 303 9.11 25.75 17.74
N ASP A 304 9.29 25.80 16.42
CA ASP A 304 9.70 24.65 15.62
C ASP A 304 11.11 24.16 16.01
N LEU A 305 12.07 25.09 16.16
CA LEU A 305 13.42 24.76 16.63
C LEU A 305 13.43 24.10 18.01
N ASP A 306 12.61 24.59 18.94
CA ASP A 306 12.49 24.02 20.28
C ASP A 306 11.94 22.58 20.22
N ASN A 307 10.91 22.35 19.39
CA ASN A 307 10.34 21.02 19.16
C ASN A 307 11.35 20.06 18.50
N MET A 308 12.09 20.53 17.49
CA MET A 308 13.18 19.77 16.86
C MET A 308 14.28 19.42 17.86
N ALA A 309 14.65 20.33 18.76
CA ALA A 309 15.64 20.07 19.80
C ALA A 309 15.17 18.99 20.78
N LEU A 310 13.90 19.00 21.19
CA LEU A 310 13.30 17.95 22.02
C LEU A 310 13.30 16.59 21.29
N LEU A 311 13.00 16.58 19.99
CA LEU A 311 12.98 15.38 19.14
C LEU A 311 14.38 14.79 19.01
N ASN A 312 15.36 15.61 18.64
CA ASN A 312 16.76 15.21 18.49
C ASN A 312 17.40 14.75 19.81
N ALA A 313 16.96 15.30 20.95
CA ALA A 313 17.36 14.84 22.28
C ALA A 313 16.65 13.55 22.72
N GLY A 314 15.74 13.00 21.92
CA GLY A 314 14.94 11.81 22.24
C GLY A 314 13.94 12.01 23.38
N LYS A 315 13.66 13.27 23.76
CA LYS A 315 12.66 13.61 24.80
C LYS A 315 11.24 13.43 24.29
N ILE A 316 11.05 13.62 22.99
CA ILE A 316 9.81 13.32 22.27
C ILE A 316 10.14 12.45 21.06
N THR A 317 9.16 11.67 20.60
CA THR A 317 9.32 10.79 19.44
C THR A 317 8.67 11.33 18.18
N ARG A 318 7.78 12.32 18.32
CA ARG A 318 7.07 13.00 17.24
C ARG A 318 6.47 14.28 17.82
N PHE A 319 6.18 15.25 16.98
CA PHE A 319 5.36 16.41 17.36
C PHE A 319 4.46 16.85 16.22
N ASN A 320 3.45 17.63 16.58
CA ASN A 320 2.57 18.31 15.65
C ASN A 320 2.43 19.78 16.07
N MET A 321 2.43 20.70 15.11
CA MET A 321 2.20 22.12 15.34
C MET A 321 1.56 22.80 14.13
N ASN A 322 0.82 23.87 14.38
CA ASN A 322 0.37 24.76 13.31
C ASN A 322 1.39 25.89 13.14
N LYS A 323 1.81 26.15 11.91
CA LYS A 323 2.71 27.27 11.59
C LYS A 323 2.38 27.87 10.23
N ARG A 324 3.02 28.98 9.89
CA ARG A 324 2.84 29.66 8.61
C ARG A 324 4.06 29.46 7.73
N TYR A 325 3.82 29.15 6.46
CA TYR A 325 4.80 29.24 5.40
C TYR A 325 4.69 30.55 4.63
N ILE A 326 5.84 31.04 4.17
CA ILE A 326 5.99 32.19 3.29
C ILE A 326 6.33 31.67 1.89
N GLN A 327 5.39 31.87 0.96
CA GLN A 327 5.60 31.56 -0.45
C GLN A 327 6.49 32.62 -1.13
N PRO A 328 7.09 32.33 -2.30
CA PRO A 328 7.95 33.28 -3.01
C PRO A 328 7.27 34.62 -3.38
N ASP A 329 5.95 34.63 -3.54
CA ASP A 329 5.15 35.84 -3.80
C ASP A 329 4.88 36.67 -2.53
N GLY A 330 5.31 36.19 -1.36
CA GLY A 330 5.10 36.81 -0.05
C GLY A 330 3.77 36.44 0.62
N SER A 331 2.93 35.62 -0.01
CA SER A 331 1.69 35.14 0.59
C SER A 331 1.96 34.16 1.74
N LEU A 332 1.00 34.09 2.68
CA LEU A 332 1.08 33.24 3.86
C LEU A 332 0.14 32.05 3.72
N VAL A 333 0.68 30.85 3.91
CA VAL A 333 -0.08 29.60 3.95
C VAL A 333 -0.03 29.05 5.36
N TRP A 334 -1.18 28.80 5.97
CA TRP A 334 -1.24 28.12 7.26
C TRP A 334 -1.12 26.63 7.03
N ILE A 335 -0.19 25.99 7.73
CA ILE A 335 0.01 24.56 7.67
C ILE A 335 -0.13 23.92 9.05
N ASN A 336 -0.64 22.69 9.07
CA ASN A 336 -0.54 21.76 10.18
C ASN A 336 0.60 20.79 9.86
N MET A 337 1.67 20.83 10.64
CA MET A 337 2.91 20.09 10.38
C MET A 337 3.14 19.01 11.43
N ALA A 338 3.26 17.76 10.99
CA ALA A 338 3.65 16.62 11.82
C ALA A 338 5.03 16.08 11.43
N ILE A 339 5.88 15.82 12.43
CA ILE A 339 7.22 15.27 12.23
C ILE A 339 7.36 13.93 12.96
N ALA A 340 7.84 12.91 12.24
CA ALA A 340 8.06 11.57 12.76
C ALA A 340 9.44 11.02 12.32
N PRO A 341 10.09 10.14 13.12
CA PRO A 341 11.37 9.56 12.78
C PRO A 341 11.22 8.54 11.65
N LEU A 342 12.13 8.61 10.67
CA LEU A 342 12.28 7.56 9.67
C LEU A 342 13.36 6.58 10.14
N LYS A 343 13.03 5.28 10.19
CA LYS A 343 14.03 4.25 10.49
C LYS A 343 14.92 4.05 9.28
N VAL A 344 16.05 4.73 9.24
CA VAL A 344 17.12 4.49 8.26
C VAL A 344 18.10 3.48 8.84
N GLU A 345 18.61 2.59 7.99
CA GLU A 345 19.63 1.59 8.37
C GLU A 345 20.93 2.25 8.87
N ASP A 346 21.26 3.41 8.31
CA ASP A 346 22.35 4.27 8.76
C ASP A 346 21.87 5.22 9.88
N LYS A 347 22.26 4.91 11.12
CA LYS A 347 21.90 5.69 12.32
C LYS A 347 22.65 7.02 12.44
N THR A 348 23.59 7.32 11.54
CA THR A 348 24.42 8.54 11.64
C THR A 348 23.80 9.77 10.98
N GLN A 349 22.69 9.62 10.24
CA GLN A 349 21.92 10.71 9.65
C GLN A 349 20.45 10.61 10.08
N PRO A 350 19.99 11.38 11.08
CA PRO A 350 18.61 11.30 11.54
C PRO A 350 17.65 11.88 10.50
N ARG A 351 17.15 11.01 9.61
CA ARG A 351 16.10 11.39 8.66
C ARG A 351 14.75 11.37 9.36
N HIS A 352 14.00 12.45 9.17
CA HIS A 352 12.65 12.58 9.65
C HIS A 352 11.69 12.74 8.49
N LEU A 353 10.50 12.18 8.65
CA LEU A 353 9.36 12.38 7.77
C LEU A 353 8.58 13.59 8.29
N CYS A 354 8.51 14.63 7.48
CA CYS A 354 7.65 15.78 7.70
C CYS A 354 6.40 15.63 6.83
N MET A 355 5.23 15.82 7.42
CA MET A 355 3.95 15.84 6.73
C MET A 355 3.27 17.18 7.01
N ILE A 356 2.80 17.85 5.97
CA ILE A 356 2.10 19.13 6.06
C ILE A 356 0.74 19.06 5.39
N GLU A 357 -0.24 19.67 6.04
CA GLU A 357 -1.60 19.86 5.53
C GLU A 357 -1.84 21.37 5.42
N ASP A 358 -2.34 21.85 4.29
CA ASP A 358 -2.80 23.23 4.17
C ASP A 358 -4.12 23.40 4.93
N ILE A 359 -4.11 24.29 5.92
CA ILE A 359 -5.25 24.59 6.78
C ILE A 359 -5.66 26.07 6.64
N THR A 360 -5.24 26.75 5.57
CA THR A 360 -5.52 28.17 5.31
C THR A 360 -7.00 28.43 5.22
N GLU A 361 -7.75 27.62 4.46
CA GLU A 361 -9.20 27.75 4.36
C GLU A 361 -9.88 27.53 5.70
N ARG A 362 -9.44 26.53 6.48
CA ARG A 362 -9.95 26.25 7.83
C ARG A 362 -9.72 27.45 8.75
N LYS A 363 -8.51 28.02 8.75
CA LYS A 363 -8.15 29.19 9.56
C LYS A 363 -8.93 30.44 9.15
N ALA A 364 -9.14 30.64 7.85
CA ALA A 364 -9.95 31.74 7.33
C ALA A 364 -11.42 31.60 7.76
N ALA A 365 -11.99 30.39 7.71
CA ALA A 365 -13.34 30.12 8.17
C ALA A 365 -13.51 30.32 9.68
N GLU A 366 -12.57 29.83 10.49
CA GLU A 366 -12.54 30.06 11.95
C GLU A 366 -12.53 31.56 12.27
N LYS A 367 -11.65 32.31 11.60
CA LYS A 367 -11.55 33.76 11.77
C LYS A 367 -12.83 34.49 11.35
N ALA A 368 -13.42 34.13 10.20
CA ALA A 368 -14.65 34.73 9.70
C ALA A 368 -15.84 34.47 10.64
N ILE A 369 -15.92 33.28 11.23
CA ILE A 369 -16.93 32.96 12.26
C ILE A 369 -16.72 33.84 13.48
N SER A 370 -15.49 33.91 14.02
CA SER A 370 -15.17 34.75 15.17
C SER A 370 -15.48 36.22 14.94
N GLU A 371 -15.11 36.77 13.78
CA GLU A 371 -15.40 38.16 13.40
C GLU A 371 -16.91 38.41 13.24
N SER A 372 -17.65 37.43 12.70
CA SER A 372 -19.11 37.50 12.59
C SER A 372 -19.80 37.49 13.96
N GLU A 373 -19.36 36.63 14.87
CA GLU A 373 -19.87 36.56 16.24
C GLU A 373 -19.61 37.86 17.02
N GLU A 374 -18.40 38.42 16.91
CA GLU A 374 -18.03 39.69 17.54
C GLU A 374 -18.86 40.85 16.95
N LYS A 375 -19.02 40.88 15.62
CA LYS A 375 -19.87 41.88 14.95
C LYS A 375 -21.32 41.80 15.41
N LEU A 376 -21.90 40.61 15.50
CA LEU A 376 -23.27 40.42 16.00
C LEU A 376 -23.40 40.89 17.45
N ARG A 377 -22.44 40.54 18.31
CA ARG A 377 -22.39 40.98 19.71
C ARG A 377 -22.32 42.51 19.83
N MET A 378 -21.53 43.18 18.99
CA MET A 378 -21.44 44.65 18.99
C MET A 378 -22.75 45.30 18.55
N ILE A 379 -23.39 44.78 17.49
CA ILE A 379 -24.68 45.31 16.99
C ILE A 379 -25.73 45.25 18.11
N THR A 380 -25.89 44.10 18.75
CA THR A 380 -26.93 43.91 19.77
C THR A 380 -26.63 44.65 21.07
N ALA A 381 -25.35 44.81 21.44
CA ALA A 381 -24.95 45.58 22.63
C ALA A 381 -25.21 47.08 22.46
N SER A 382 -25.12 47.59 21.23
CA SER A 382 -25.39 49.00 20.90
C SER A 382 -26.87 49.34 20.72
N ALA A 383 -27.77 48.35 20.72
CA ALA A 383 -29.20 48.59 20.60
C ALA A 383 -29.72 49.41 21.80
N ASN A 384 -30.66 50.33 21.55
CA ASN A 384 -31.33 51.09 22.60
C ASN A 384 -32.50 50.31 23.21
N ASP A 385 -33.18 49.51 22.40
CA ASP A 385 -34.28 48.66 22.83
C ASP A 385 -33.74 47.34 23.40
N ALA A 386 -34.43 46.81 24.40
CA ALA A 386 -34.11 45.53 25.00
C ALA A 386 -34.38 44.40 24.00
N ILE A 387 -33.36 43.58 23.75
CA ILE A 387 -33.44 42.42 22.87
C ILE A 387 -33.21 41.19 23.73
N LEU A 388 -34.18 40.29 23.70
CA LEU A 388 -34.13 39.02 24.41
C LEU A 388 -34.58 37.88 23.51
N MET A 389 -34.16 36.67 23.85
CA MET A 389 -34.66 35.45 23.23
C MET A 389 -35.08 34.47 24.31
N MET A 390 -36.14 33.73 24.06
CA MET A 390 -36.58 32.61 24.88
C MET A 390 -36.58 31.31 24.08
N ASP A 391 -36.14 30.24 24.73
CA ASP A 391 -36.13 28.88 24.22
C ASP A 391 -37.55 28.28 24.17
N PRO A 392 -37.72 27.09 23.56
CA PRO A 392 -39.02 26.39 23.49
C PRO A 392 -39.58 26.01 24.87
N GLU A 393 -38.76 25.97 25.91
CA GLU A 393 -39.14 25.66 27.28
C GLU A 393 -39.54 26.94 28.07
N GLY A 394 -39.48 28.11 27.43
CA GLY A 394 -39.88 29.41 27.97
C GLY A 394 -38.80 30.09 28.81
N ASN A 395 -37.57 29.60 28.77
CA ASN A 395 -36.44 30.15 29.49
C ASN A 395 -35.67 31.15 28.63
N ILE A 396 -35.09 32.16 29.27
CA ILE A 396 -34.29 33.18 28.61
C ILE A 396 -33.00 32.55 28.10
N SER A 397 -32.77 32.60 26.79
CA SER A 397 -31.60 32.06 26.11
C SER A 397 -30.67 33.14 25.54
N TYR A 398 -31.10 34.40 25.55
CA TYR A 398 -30.30 35.55 25.14
C TYR A 398 -30.78 36.83 25.83
N TRP A 399 -29.84 37.69 26.22
CA TRP A 399 -30.12 38.95 26.92
C TRP A 399 -29.10 40.04 26.53
N ASN A 400 -29.53 41.11 25.87
CA ASN A 400 -28.62 42.18 25.48
C ASN A 400 -28.39 43.22 26.61
N LYS A 401 -27.39 44.09 26.42
CA LYS A 401 -27.05 45.16 27.38
C LYS A 401 -28.15 46.21 27.58
N ALA A 402 -29.06 46.40 26.62
CA ALA A 402 -30.22 47.27 26.83
C ALA A 402 -31.26 46.65 27.75
N ALA A 403 -31.46 45.33 27.67
CA ALA A 403 -32.33 44.60 28.58
C ALA A 403 -31.78 44.65 30.02
N GLU A 404 -30.45 44.58 30.19
CA GLU A 404 -29.83 44.79 31.52
C GLU A 404 -30.15 46.16 32.09
N ARG A 405 -30.01 47.23 31.29
CA ARG A 405 -30.33 48.60 31.74
C ARG A 405 -31.82 48.81 32.02
N MET A 406 -32.69 48.18 31.23
CA MET A 406 -34.14 48.37 31.31
C MET A 406 -34.75 47.62 32.51
N PHE A 407 -34.31 46.39 32.77
CA PHE A 407 -34.89 45.54 33.81
C PHE A 407 -34.02 45.38 35.06
N ASP A 408 -32.81 45.94 35.06
CA ASP A 408 -31.81 45.90 36.13
C ASP A 408 -31.31 44.48 36.49
N TYR A 409 -31.41 43.55 35.55
CA TYR A 409 -30.89 42.19 35.65
C TYR A 409 -29.67 41.99 34.74
N THR A 410 -28.58 41.41 35.25
CA THR A 410 -27.46 41.02 34.38
C THR A 410 -27.81 39.77 33.56
N GLU A 411 -27.17 39.59 32.40
CA GLU A 411 -27.34 38.38 31.58
C GLU A 411 -27.13 37.10 32.40
N GLU A 412 -26.08 37.02 33.21
CA GLU A 412 -25.77 35.85 34.04
C GLU A 412 -26.85 35.54 35.08
N GLU A 413 -27.59 36.56 35.55
CA GLU A 413 -28.68 36.39 36.51
C GLU A 413 -29.94 35.80 35.88
N VAL A 414 -30.17 36.00 34.57
CA VAL A 414 -31.46 35.68 33.93
C VAL A 414 -31.41 34.54 32.94
N ILE A 415 -30.24 34.23 32.37
CA ILE A 415 -30.10 33.11 31.45
C ILE A 415 -30.54 31.81 32.12
N GLY A 416 -31.39 31.05 31.42
CA GLY A 416 -31.99 29.80 31.90
C GLY A 416 -33.17 29.96 32.85
N LYS A 417 -33.55 31.19 33.24
CA LYS A 417 -34.76 31.43 34.04
C LYS A 417 -35.98 31.62 33.13
N ASN A 418 -37.16 31.27 33.64
CA ASN A 418 -38.41 31.44 32.91
C ASN A 418 -38.73 32.93 32.69
N LEU A 419 -38.93 33.31 31.44
CA LEU A 419 -39.14 34.71 31.04
C LEU A 419 -40.42 35.31 31.65
N HIS A 420 -41.53 34.59 31.54
CA HIS A 420 -42.84 35.08 31.99
C HIS A 420 -42.88 35.25 33.52
N ALA A 421 -42.26 34.33 34.26
CA ALA A 421 -42.17 34.43 35.70
C ALA A 421 -41.39 35.66 36.18
N LEU A 422 -40.40 36.13 35.42
CA LEU A 422 -39.53 37.24 35.80
C LEU A 422 -40.06 38.61 35.38
N LEU A 423 -40.51 38.75 34.14
CA LEU A 423 -40.74 40.07 33.53
C LEU A 423 -42.21 40.43 33.38
N VAL A 424 -43.12 39.47 33.54
CA VAL A 424 -44.54 39.67 33.25
C VAL A 424 -45.34 39.71 34.56
N PRO A 425 -46.22 40.69 34.77
CA PRO A 425 -47.14 40.71 35.91
C PRO A 425 -48.00 39.45 35.99
N GLU A 426 -48.19 38.92 37.21
CA GLU A 426 -48.93 37.66 37.47
C GLU A 426 -50.32 37.64 36.81
N ARG A 427 -51.00 38.79 36.74
CA ARG A 427 -52.32 38.94 36.11
C ARG A 427 -52.35 38.54 34.63
N PHE A 428 -51.21 38.55 33.94
CA PHE A 428 -51.11 38.17 32.53
C PHE A 428 -50.56 36.76 32.30
N HIS A 429 -50.02 36.08 33.32
CA HIS A 429 -49.42 34.73 33.18
C HIS A 429 -50.35 33.73 32.48
N PRO A 430 -51.65 33.58 32.85
CA PRO A 430 -52.53 32.60 32.21
C PRO A 430 -52.76 32.83 30.71
N ALA A 431 -52.70 34.09 30.26
CA ALA A 431 -52.87 34.44 28.85
C ALA A 431 -51.60 34.12 28.05
N PHE A 432 -50.42 34.36 28.62
CA PHE A 432 -49.15 34.07 27.98
C PHE A 432 -48.84 32.56 27.94
N SER A 433 -49.13 31.80 29.00
CA SER A 433 -48.92 30.33 29.01
C SER A 433 -49.70 29.63 27.89
N LYS A 434 -50.98 29.99 27.68
CA LYS A 434 -51.79 29.45 26.58
C LYS A 434 -51.28 29.86 25.19
N GLY A 435 -50.73 31.07 25.08
CA GLY A 435 -50.11 31.56 23.85
C GLY A 435 -48.82 30.82 23.51
N PHE A 436 -48.08 30.41 24.53
CA PHE A 436 -46.79 29.75 24.41
C PHE A 436 -46.90 28.28 23.99
N GLU A 437 -47.82 27.49 24.56
CA GLU A 437 -48.08 26.10 24.15
C GLU A 437 -48.36 25.99 22.63
N ARG A 438 -49.17 26.91 22.09
CA ARG A 438 -49.45 26.97 20.66
C ARG A 438 -48.23 27.36 19.83
N PHE A 439 -47.39 28.25 20.34
CA PHE A 439 -46.18 28.70 19.65
C PHE A 439 -45.16 27.58 19.54
N GLU A 440 -44.96 26.80 20.61
CA GLU A 440 -44.06 25.65 20.62
C GLU A 440 -44.38 24.65 19.50
N GLU A 441 -45.67 24.32 19.32
CA GLU A 441 -46.12 23.35 18.33
C GLU A 441 -46.13 23.90 16.89
N THR A 442 -46.53 25.16 16.70
CA THR A 442 -46.89 25.67 15.37
C THR A 442 -45.99 26.79 14.85
N GLY A 443 -45.18 27.41 15.71
CA GLY A 443 -44.45 28.65 15.41
C GLY A 443 -45.35 29.86 15.19
N GLN A 444 -46.65 29.73 15.47
CA GLN A 444 -47.67 30.76 15.28
C GLN A 444 -48.29 31.17 16.62
N GLY A 445 -48.56 32.45 16.79
CA GLY A 445 -49.11 33.01 18.02
C GLY A 445 -49.87 34.30 17.73
N ALA A 446 -50.89 34.60 18.54
CA ALA A 446 -51.76 35.77 18.33
C ALA A 446 -51.01 37.12 18.41
N ALA A 447 -49.85 37.11 19.09
CA ALA A 447 -48.95 38.22 19.34
C ALA A 447 -47.77 38.30 18.35
N LEU A 448 -47.52 37.26 17.54
CA LEU A 448 -46.38 37.23 16.62
C LEU A 448 -46.60 38.17 15.43
N GLY A 449 -45.56 38.93 15.08
CA GLY A 449 -45.61 39.92 14.00
C GLY A 449 -46.47 41.14 14.32
N LYS A 450 -46.87 41.32 15.58
CA LYS A 450 -47.58 42.51 16.07
C LYS A 450 -46.74 43.22 17.11
N THR A 451 -47.02 44.51 17.25
CA THR A 451 -46.53 45.33 18.35
C THR A 451 -47.64 45.43 19.39
N LEU A 452 -47.34 45.06 20.63
CA LEU A 452 -48.26 45.05 21.76
C LEU A 452 -47.79 46.04 22.81
N GLU A 453 -48.70 46.90 23.30
CA GLU A 453 -48.45 47.68 24.51
C GLU A 453 -48.90 46.83 25.72
N VAL A 454 -47.94 46.42 26.54
CA VAL A 454 -48.17 45.60 27.74
C VAL A 454 -47.40 46.20 28.90
N ALA A 455 -47.63 45.69 30.10
CA ALA A 455 -46.84 46.08 31.26
C ALA A 455 -45.78 45.01 31.57
N ALA A 456 -44.60 45.45 31.95
CA ALA A 456 -43.50 44.60 32.37
C ALA A 456 -43.03 44.96 33.79
N ILE A 457 -42.34 44.04 34.44
CA ILE A 457 -41.84 44.18 35.82
C ILE A 457 -40.32 44.22 35.82
N GLY A 458 -39.74 45.23 36.47
CA GLY A 458 -38.31 45.34 36.74
C GLY A 458 -37.86 44.54 37.96
N LYS A 459 -36.55 44.40 38.18
CA LYS A 459 -35.97 43.66 39.33
C LYS A 459 -36.44 44.16 40.70
N ASP A 460 -36.73 45.45 40.81
CA ASP A 460 -37.24 46.09 42.04
C ASP A 460 -38.75 45.89 42.25
N GLY A 461 -39.42 45.17 41.34
CA GLY A 461 -40.86 44.92 41.38
C GLY A 461 -41.71 46.05 40.80
N THR A 462 -41.11 47.11 40.25
CA THR A 462 -41.85 48.20 39.61
C THR A 462 -42.47 47.75 38.30
N GLU A 463 -43.74 48.14 38.10
CA GLU A 463 -44.46 47.87 36.85
C GLU A 463 -44.42 49.11 35.96
N PHE A 464 -43.97 48.95 34.71
CA PHE A 464 -43.85 50.03 33.73
C PHE A 464 -44.39 49.61 32.35
N PRO A 465 -44.91 50.55 31.54
CA PRO A 465 -45.48 50.23 30.25
C PRO A 465 -44.39 50.01 29.21
N VAL A 466 -44.49 48.91 28.46
CA VAL A 466 -43.57 48.56 27.38
C VAL A 466 -44.30 48.29 26.08
N GLU A 467 -43.64 48.61 24.98
CA GLU A 467 -44.00 48.20 23.65
C GLU A 467 -43.18 46.95 23.29
N LEU A 468 -43.87 45.82 23.11
CA LEU A 468 -43.31 44.51 22.84
C LEU A 468 -43.58 44.10 21.39
N SER A 469 -42.52 43.81 20.63
CA SER A 469 -42.58 43.18 19.32
C SER A 469 -42.02 41.76 19.41
N LEU A 470 -42.83 40.77 19.02
CA LEU A 470 -42.46 39.36 19.09
C LEU A 470 -42.29 38.76 17.69
N SER A 471 -41.17 38.08 17.49
CA SER A 471 -40.87 37.31 16.27
C SER A 471 -40.47 35.87 16.61
N GLY A 472 -40.89 34.92 15.78
CA GLY A 472 -40.50 33.51 15.92
C GLY A 472 -39.35 33.16 14.98
N VAL A 473 -38.33 32.48 15.49
CA VAL A 473 -37.20 31.97 14.71
C VAL A 473 -37.02 30.48 14.98
N LYS A 474 -36.67 29.71 13.93
CA LYS A 474 -36.41 28.28 14.06
C LYS A 474 -34.92 28.04 14.20
N LEU A 475 -34.46 27.65 15.39
CA LEU A 475 -33.06 27.32 15.68
C LEU A 475 -32.95 25.82 15.96
N LYS A 476 -32.05 25.13 15.25
CA LYS A 476 -31.85 23.67 15.36
C LYS A 476 -33.16 22.84 15.29
N GLY A 477 -34.11 23.30 14.47
CA GLY A 477 -35.40 22.63 14.29
C GLY A 477 -36.48 22.97 15.33
N ARG A 478 -36.17 23.74 16.38
CA ARG A 478 -37.12 24.15 17.43
C ARG A 478 -37.45 25.64 17.34
N TRP A 479 -38.68 26.01 17.69
CA TRP A 479 -39.14 27.41 17.69
C TRP A 479 -38.64 28.17 18.91
N ASN A 480 -37.96 29.29 18.69
CA ASN A 480 -37.51 30.22 19.71
C ASN A 480 -38.20 31.56 19.46
N ALA A 481 -38.56 32.29 20.51
CA ALA A 481 -39.18 33.62 20.38
C ALA A 481 -38.16 34.72 20.69
N ILE A 482 -38.06 35.71 19.79
CA ILE A 482 -37.27 36.93 19.98
C ILE A 482 -38.23 38.04 20.39
N GLY A 483 -37.94 38.67 21.53
CA GLY A 483 -38.64 39.85 22.02
C GLY A 483 -37.80 41.09 21.85
N LEU A 484 -38.37 42.09 21.18
CA LEU A 484 -37.90 43.46 21.16
C LEU A 484 -38.80 44.26 22.10
N ILE A 485 -38.23 44.82 23.16
CA ILE A 485 -38.97 45.56 24.18
C ILE A 485 -38.47 46.99 24.22
N ARG A 486 -39.39 47.94 24.05
CA ARG A 486 -39.14 49.37 24.19
C ARG A 486 -39.91 49.89 25.39
N ASP A 487 -39.23 50.61 26.27
CA ASP A 487 -39.89 51.37 27.33
C ASP A 487 -40.65 52.55 26.71
N ILE A 488 -41.94 52.68 27.03
CA ILE A 488 -42.82 53.74 26.54
C ILE A 488 -43.38 54.60 27.67
N ALA A 489 -42.80 54.54 28.88
CA ALA A 489 -43.24 55.32 30.04
C ALA A 489 -43.23 56.84 29.74
N GLU A 490 -42.14 57.35 29.16
CA GLU A 490 -42.04 58.76 28.76
C GLU A 490 -43.09 59.13 27.69
N ARG A 491 -43.28 58.26 26.69
CA ARG A 491 -44.27 58.45 25.63
C ARG A 491 -45.69 58.52 26.21
N LYS A 492 -46.04 57.60 27.11
CA LYS A 492 -47.35 57.57 27.77
C LYS A 492 -47.58 58.77 28.68
N ALA A 493 -46.57 59.21 29.42
CA ALA A 493 -46.66 60.41 30.23
C ALA A 493 -46.92 61.67 29.38
N ALA A 494 -46.22 61.80 28.25
CA ALA A 494 -46.40 62.90 27.32
C ALA A 494 -47.79 62.88 26.63
N GLU A 495 -48.27 61.69 26.22
CA GLU A 495 -49.61 61.51 25.65
C GLU A 495 -50.71 61.91 26.65
N GLU A 496 -50.58 61.50 27.91
CA GLU A 496 -51.55 61.83 28.95
C GLU A 496 -51.52 63.32 29.32
N GLU A 497 -50.35 63.95 29.34
CA GLU A 497 -50.23 65.41 29.54
C GLU A 497 -50.86 66.18 28.37
N LEU A 498 -50.60 65.76 27.13
CA LEU A 498 -51.23 66.35 25.94
C LEU A 498 -52.75 66.19 25.97
N LYS A 499 -53.24 65.02 26.37
CA LYS A 499 -54.68 64.77 26.53
C LYS A 499 -55.30 65.68 27.59
N LYS A 500 -54.67 65.83 28.76
CA LYS A 500 -55.13 66.76 29.80
C LYS A 500 -55.16 68.20 29.29
N ARG A 501 -54.12 68.65 28.59
CA ARG A 501 -54.09 70.00 27.99
C ARG A 501 -55.18 70.17 26.92
N ALA A 502 -55.45 69.15 26.12
CA ALA A 502 -56.52 69.17 25.12
C ALA A 502 -57.90 69.29 25.80
N ASP A 503 -58.17 68.49 26.84
CA ASP A 503 -59.41 68.54 27.61
C ASP A 503 -59.61 69.90 28.32
N GLU A 504 -58.53 70.50 28.84
CA GLU A 504 -58.55 71.84 29.43
C GLU A 504 -58.84 72.93 28.38
N LEU A 505 -58.22 72.84 27.19
CA LEU A 505 -58.50 73.74 26.09
C LEU A 505 -59.96 73.64 25.62
N GLU A 506 -60.50 72.41 25.53
CA GLU A 506 -61.90 72.19 25.14
C GLU A 506 -62.87 72.80 26.14
N LYS A 507 -62.61 72.62 27.45
CA LYS A 507 -63.39 73.26 28.52
C LYS A 507 -63.30 74.79 28.46
N PHE A 508 -62.10 75.35 28.24
CA PHE A 508 -61.91 76.80 28.11
C PHE A 508 -62.66 77.35 26.90
N ASN A 509 -62.54 76.70 25.73
CA ASN A 509 -63.27 77.08 24.52
C ASN A 509 -64.78 77.06 24.74
N ARG A 510 -65.33 76.02 25.41
CA ARG A 510 -66.76 75.94 25.70
C ARG A 510 -67.24 77.08 26.61
N LEU A 511 -66.42 77.48 27.59
CA LEU A 511 -66.71 78.61 28.49
C LEU A 511 -66.62 79.97 27.77
N ALA A 512 -65.63 80.14 26.89
CA ALA A 512 -65.45 81.34 26.08
C ALA A 512 -66.64 81.54 25.12
N VAL A 513 -67.04 80.49 24.38
CA VAL A 513 -68.22 80.51 23.51
C VAL A 513 -69.49 80.79 24.32
N GLY A 514 -69.64 80.17 25.50
CA GLY A 514 -70.76 80.45 26.41
C GLY A 514 -70.81 81.91 26.89
N ARG A 515 -69.65 82.52 27.17
CA ARG A 515 -69.56 83.95 27.54
C ARG A 515 -69.90 84.86 26.37
N GLU A 516 -69.41 84.56 25.16
CA GLU A 516 -69.74 85.35 23.96
C GLU A 516 -71.23 85.30 23.66
N LEU A 517 -71.85 84.11 23.71
CA LEU A 517 -73.31 83.95 23.53
C LEU A 517 -74.09 84.77 24.57
N LYS A 518 -73.70 84.72 25.84
CA LYS A 518 -74.35 85.48 26.92
C LYS A 518 -74.14 87.00 26.78
N MET A 519 -72.98 87.43 26.29
CA MET A 519 -72.70 88.83 25.95
C MET A 519 -73.52 89.31 24.75
N ILE A 520 -73.75 88.46 23.75
CA ILE A 520 -74.64 88.74 22.63
C ILE A 520 -76.07 88.93 23.15
N GLU A 521 -76.53 88.04 24.03
CA GLU A 521 -77.87 88.11 24.63
C GLU A 521 -78.07 89.37 25.48
N LEU A 522 -77.09 89.72 26.33
CA LEU A 522 -77.12 90.96 27.12
C LEU A 522 -77.13 92.22 26.25
N LYS A 523 -76.39 92.22 25.13
CA LYS A 523 -76.42 93.31 24.15
C LYS A 523 -77.79 93.42 23.48
N LYS A 524 -78.48 92.31 23.21
CA LYS A 524 -79.86 92.32 22.70
C LYS A 524 -80.81 92.96 23.71
N GLU A 525 -80.73 92.56 24.98
CA GLU A 525 -81.57 93.13 26.06
C GLU A 525 -81.32 94.63 26.26
N ILE A 526 -80.05 95.07 26.29
CA ILE A 526 -79.71 96.49 26.42
C ILE A 526 -80.24 97.30 25.24
N ASN A 527 -80.11 96.80 24.01
CA ASN A 527 -80.67 97.46 22.84
C ASN A 527 -82.21 97.53 22.89
N ALA A 528 -82.89 96.48 23.38
CA ALA A 528 -84.35 96.47 23.55
C ALA A 528 -84.80 97.55 24.55
N LEU A 529 -84.14 97.65 25.71
CA LEU A 529 -84.42 98.67 26.72
C LEU A 529 -84.13 100.09 26.22
N LEU A 530 -83.08 100.29 25.43
CA LEU A 530 -82.77 101.58 24.81
C LEU A 530 -83.85 101.99 23.79
N GLY A 531 -84.37 101.04 23.01
CA GLY A 531 -85.47 101.25 22.08
C GLY A 531 -86.76 101.69 22.75
N GLU A 532 -87.12 101.08 23.90
CA GLU A 532 -88.29 101.49 24.70
C GLU A 532 -88.16 102.92 25.26
N SER A 533 -86.94 103.40 25.47
CA SER A 533 -86.64 104.77 25.93
C SER A 533 -86.52 105.82 24.81
N GLY A 534 -86.74 105.44 23.54
CA GLY A 534 -86.68 106.33 22.38
C GLY A 534 -85.26 106.72 21.94
N LYS A 535 -84.24 105.96 22.36
CA LYS A 535 -82.83 106.16 21.97
C LYS A 535 -82.38 105.12 20.95
N GLU A 536 -81.45 105.49 20.07
CA GLU A 536 -80.87 104.56 19.09
C GLU A 536 -80.07 103.41 19.77
N PRO A 537 -80.03 102.20 19.17
CA PRO A 537 -79.36 101.05 19.74
C PRO A 537 -77.84 101.30 19.89
N GLY A 538 -77.31 101.01 21.10
CA GLY A 538 -75.92 101.31 21.47
C GLY A 538 -74.90 100.25 21.05
N TYR A 539 -75.34 99.05 20.64
CA TYR A 539 -74.44 97.95 20.26
C TYR A 539 -74.82 97.31 18.93
N LYS A 540 -73.84 97.11 18.04
CA LYS A 540 -74.01 96.37 16.79
C LYS A 540 -73.83 94.87 17.05
N ILE A 541 -74.86 94.06 16.83
CA ILE A 541 -74.82 92.61 17.02
C ILE A 541 -74.57 91.98 15.65
N VAL A 542 -73.47 91.25 15.51
CA VAL A 542 -73.09 90.60 14.26
C VAL A 542 -73.62 89.17 14.30
N GLY A 543 -74.57 88.82 13.41
CA GLY A 543 -75.10 87.46 13.29
C GLY A 543 -76.61 87.28 13.47
N GLU A 544 -77.44 88.30 13.28
CA GLU A 544 -78.84 88.09 12.88
C GLU A 544 -79.00 88.47 11.39
N PRO A 545 -79.92 87.84 10.64
CA PRO A 545 -79.98 87.92 9.18
C PRO A 545 -80.04 89.36 8.63
#